data_AF-A0A7J7EXF7-F1
#
_entry.id   AF-A0A7J7EXF7-F1
#
_cell.length_a   1.000
_cell.length_b   1.000
_cell.length_c   1.000
_cell.angle_alpha   90.00
_cell.angle_beta   90.00
_cell.angle_gamma   90.00
#
_symmetry.space_group_name_H-M   'P 1'
#
loop_
_entity.id
_entity.type
_entity.pdbx_description
1 polymer ?
#
loop_
_entity_poly.entity_id
_entity_poly.type
_entity_poly.pdbx_seq_one_letter_code
_entity_poly.pdbx_strand_id
1 'polypeptide(L)'
;MPRMKKRVPPLLSMALPWALAVLSLLPLLDTRSPACAKFRAAPITDVTLVRLSGKWFYIASALRNPEYKESAKMYQAAFFYFVPNYAEDTIQLRQYLTMGNKCVYEAGILNVQRERGTISKYENGREHVAYVWLTKDPRTFMFAYFPEDEQNVGLSFYADMPEVTPEQWSEFHEAIKCMGLDKSEIIYADVEKDQCGLLEKQHEEERKETEEELQEDRALG
;
A
#
# COMPACT_ATOMS: atom_id res chain seq x y z
N MET A 1 -61.31 -39.04 -36.15
CA MET A 1 -60.00 -38.53 -36.64
C MET A 1 -60.30 -37.27 -37.45
N PRO A 2 -59.69 -36.08 -37.24
CA PRO A 2 -58.29 -35.82 -36.90
C PRO A 2 -58.07 -34.79 -35.74
N ARG A 3 -56.78 -34.61 -35.40
CA ARG A 3 -56.19 -33.93 -34.23
C ARG A 3 -56.38 -32.40 -34.18
N MET A 4 -56.55 -31.89 -32.96
CA MET A 4 -56.30 -30.50 -32.57
C MET A 4 -54.87 -30.04 -32.91
N LYS A 5 -54.72 -28.78 -33.32
CA LYS A 5 -53.46 -28.03 -33.19
C LYS A 5 -53.75 -26.60 -32.75
N LYS A 6 -53.72 -26.37 -31.42
CA LYS A 6 -53.74 -25.02 -30.84
C LYS A 6 -52.47 -24.29 -31.26
N ARG A 7 -52.59 -23.15 -31.94
CA ARG A 7 -51.49 -22.20 -32.15
C ARG A 7 -51.32 -21.39 -30.87
N VAL A 8 -50.19 -21.57 -30.21
CA VAL A 8 -49.67 -20.64 -29.21
C VAL A 8 -48.89 -19.56 -29.96
N PRO A 9 -49.11 -18.25 -29.70
CA PRO A 9 -48.31 -17.20 -30.32
C PRO A 9 -46.89 -17.17 -29.74
N PRO A 10 -45.85 -16.83 -30.53
CA PRO A 10 -44.46 -16.89 -30.09
C PRO A 10 -44.12 -15.62 -29.30
N LEU A 11 -44.39 -15.62 -28.00
CA LEU A 11 -43.99 -14.55 -27.08
C LEU A 11 -42.51 -14.65 -26.63
N LEU A 12 -41.73 -15.59 -27.16
CA LEU A 12 -40.34 -15.81 -26.73
C LEU A 12 -39.25 -15.13 -27.57
N SER A 13 -39.57 -14.46 -28.69
CA SER A 13 -38.52 -14.00 -29.62
C SER A 13 -37.97 -12.59 -29.37
N MET A 14 -38.51 -11.83 -28.41
CA MET A 14 -38.06 -10.45 -28.13
C MET A 14 -37.20 -10.30 -26.87
N ALA A 15 -37.06 -11.33 -26.04
CA ALA A 15 -36.24 -11.25 -24.82
C ALA A 15 -34.75 -11.52 -25.08
N LEU A 16 -34.45 -12.37 -26.06
CA LEU A 16 -33.07 -12.80 -26.37
C LEU A 16 -32.16 -11.68 -26.92
N PRO A 17 -32.62 -10.79 -27.83
CA PRO A 17 -31.78 -9.69 -28.33
C PRO A 17 -31.48 -8.65 -27.25
N TRP A 18 -32.42 -8.44 -26.32
CA TRP A 18 -32.27 -7.48 -25.22
C TRP A 18 -31.31 -8.01 -24.15
N ALA A 19 -31.37 -9.30 -23.84
CA ALA A 19 -30.41 -9.95 -22.96
C ALA A 19 -28.98 -9.90 -23.52
N LEU A 20 -28.81 -10.13 -24.83
CA LEU A 20 -27.51 -10.03 -25.50
C LEU A 20 -26.96 -8.60 -25.53
N ALA A 21 -27.81 -7.59 -25.72
CA ALA A 21 -27.40 -6.18 -25.66
C ALA A 21 -26.90 -5.78 -24.26
N VAL A 22 -27.59 -6.20 -23.20
CA VAL A 22 -27.16 -5.94 -21.81
C VAL A 22 -25.86 -6.68 -21.49
N LEU A 23 -25.70 -7.93 -21.94
CA LEU A 23 -24.46 -8.70 -21.78
C LEU A 23 -23.27 -8.12 -22.55
N SER A 24 -23.50 -7.53 -23.72
CA SER A 24 -22.46 -6.84 -24.49
C SER A 24 -22.02 -5.50 -23.88
N LEU A 25 -22.82 -4.93 -22.97
CA LEU A 25 -22.51 -3.69 -22.25
C LEU A 25 -21.86 -3.93 -20.88
N LEU A 26 -21.93 -5.15 -20.33
CA LEU A 26 -21.25 -5.52 -19.08
C LEU A 26 -19.73 -5.28 -19.06
N PRO A 27 -18.96 -5.47 -20.17
CA PRO A 27 -17.52 -5.20 -20.15
C PRO A 27 -17.17 -3.70 -20.04
N LEU A 28 -18.15 -2.80 -20.19
CA LEU A 28 -17.94 -1.34 -20.12
C LEU A 28 -18.13 -0.78 -18.70
N LEU A 29 -18.40 -1.64 -17.71
CA LEU A 29 -18.61 -1.23 -16.31
C LEU A 29 -17.31 -1.17 -15.49
N ASP A 30 -16.12 -1.32 -16.08
CA ASP A 30 -14.89 -0.87 -15.44
C ASP A 30 -14.86 0.67 -15.56
N THR A 31 -15.62 1.33 -14.68
CA THR A 31 -15.83 2.79 -14.64
C THR A 31 -14.57 3.57 -14.24
N ARG A 32 -13.46 2.88 -13.97
CA ARG A 32 -12.19 3.52 -13.65
C ARG A 32 -11.53 4.02 -14.93
N SER A 33 -11.24 5.32 -14.98
CA SER A 33 -10.51 5.95 -16.08
C SER A 33 -9.28 5.10 -16.46
N PRO A 34 -8.97 4.92 -17.76
CA PRO A 34 -7.74 4.25 -18.20
C PRO A 34 -6.47 4.82 -17.55
N ALA A 35 -6.50 6.10 -17.18
CA ALA A 35 -5.42 6.77 -16.45
C ALA A 35 -5.16 6.16 -15.05
N CYS A 36 -6.14 5.47 -14.48
CA CYS A 36 -6.03 4.78 -13.20
C CYS A 36 -5.55 3.33 -13.33
N ALA A 37 -5.40 2.80 -14.55
CA ALA A 37 -4.90 1.44 -14.76
C ALA A 37 -3.47 1.24 -14.23
N LYS A 38 -2.67 2.32 -14.16
CA LYS A 38 -1.32 2.31 -13.55
C LYS A 38 -1.34 2.07 -12.03
N PHE A 39 -2.48 2.29 -11.37
CA PHE A 39 -2.67 2.07 -9.93
C PHE A 39 -3.34 0.72 -9.68
N ARG A 40 -2.71 -0.35 -10.19
CA ARG A 40 -3.11 -1.74 -9.95
C ARG A 40 -1.92 -2.47 -9.36
N ALA A 41 -2.21 -3.40 -8.46
CA ALA A 41 -1.18 -4.22 -7.86
C ALA A 41 -0.51 -5.08 -8.93
N ALA A 42 0.82 -5.02 -8.99
CA ALA A 42 1.65 -5.91 -9.77
C ALA A 42 2.32 -6.92 -8.84
N PRO A 43 2.65 -8.13 -9.32
CA PRO A 43 3.41 -9.07 -8.51
C PRO A 43 4.71 -8.49 -7.97
N ILE A 44 5.05 -8.80 -6.72
CA ILE A 44 6.33 -8.39 -6.11
C ILE A 44 7.44 -9.32 -6.59
N THR A 45 8.45 -8.75 -7.22
CA THR A 45 9.67 -9.45 -7.66
C THR A 45 10.84 -9.10 -6.76
N ASP A 46 11.98 -9.76 -6.92
CA ASP A 46 13.20 -9.38 -6.20
C ASP A 46 13.64 -7.96 -6.54
N VAL A 47 13.41 -7.49 -7.77
CA VAL A 47 13.66 -6.10 -8.16
C VAL A 47 12.77 -5.14 -7.37
N THR A 48 11.51 -5.50 -7.13
CA THR A 48 10.59 -4.74 -6.30
C THR A 48 11.10 -4.66 -4.85
N LEU A 49 11.56 -5.78 -4.29
CA LEU A 49 12.10 -5.84 -2.93
C LEU A 49 13.41 -5.04 -2.80
N VAL A 50 14.31 -5.13 -3.77
CA VAL A 50 15.53 -4.30 -3.84
C VAL A 50 15.16 -2.82 -3.84
N ARG A 51 14.16 -2.42 -4.64
CA ARG A 51 13.68 -1.04 -4.68
C ARG A 51 13.09 -0.58 -3.35
N LEU A 52 12.40 -1.45 -2.61
CA LEU A 52 11.82 -1.12 -1.30
C LEU A 52 12.84 -1.15 -0.15
N SER A 53 14.03 -1.72 -0.36
CA SER A 53 15.05 -1.82 0.69
C SER A 53 15.56 -0.44 1.11
N GLY A 54 15.76 -0.25 2.41
CA GLY A 54 16.33 0.98 2.97
C GLY A 54 15.35 1.81 3.80
N LYS A 55 15.69 3.10 3.96
CA LYS A 55 14.97 4.06 4.81
C LYS A 55 13.84 4.74 4.03
N TRP A 56 12.69 4.88 4.68
CA TRP A 56 11.51 5.54 4.12
C TRP A 56 10.84 6.41 5.16
N PHE A 57 10.31 7.54 4.71
CA PHE A 57 9.53 8.48 5.49
C PHE A 57 8.07 8.34 5.11
N TYR A 58 7.20 8.30 6.12
CA TYR A 58 5.77 8.47 5.91
C TYR A 58 5.49 9.94 5.62
N ILE A 59 4.93 10.23 4.46
CA ILE A 59 4.70 11.59 3.98
C ILE A 59 3.25 12.01 4.21
N ALA A 60 2.32 11.16 3.75
CA ALA A 60 0.90 11.48 3.82
C ALA A 60 0.03 10.23 3.66
N SER A 61 -1.24 10.33 4.04
CA SER A 61 -2.26 9.34 3.69
C SER A 61 -3.64 9.97 3.53
N ALA A 62 -4.52 9.29 2.82
CA ALA A 62 -5.96 9.54 2.86
C ALA A 62 -6.65 8.19 3.03
N LEU A 63 -7.45 8.07 4.09
CA LEU A 63 -7.95 6.79 4.58
C LEU A 63 -9.43 6.96 4.96
N ARG A 64 -10.31 6.11 4.40
CA ARG A 64 -11.73 6.09 4.79
C ARG A 64 -12.01 5.15 5.95
N ASN A 65 -11.29 4.04 6.01
CA ASN A 65 -11.40 3.11 7.13
C ASN A 65 -11.11 3.86 8.45
N PRO A 66 -12.06 3.90 9.41
CA PRO A 66 -11.91 4.73 10.61
C PRO A 66 -10.72 4.34 11.49
N GLU A 67 -10.46 3.05 11.64
CA GLU A 67 -9.33 2.54 12.45
C GLU A 67 -8.00 3.05 11.88
N TYR A 68 -7.82 2.93 10.57
CA TYR A 68 -6.59 3.35 9.90
C TYR A 68 -6.46 4.87 9.90
N LYS A 69 -7.57 5.59 9.70
CA LYS A 69 -7.61 7.05 9.72
C LYS A 69 -7.21 7.60 11.09
N GLU A 70 -7.74 7.02 12.17
CA GLU A 70 -7.37 7.45 13.53
C GLU A 70 -5.92 7.10 13.84
N SER A 71 -5.44 5.92 13.46
CA SER A 71 -4.02 5.55 13.59
C SER A 71 -3.10 6.56 12.88
N ALA A 72 -3.39 6.89 11.62
CA ALA A 72 -2.60 7.84 10.84
C ALA A 72 -2.56 9.26 11.45
N LYS A 73 -3.62 9.70 12.12
CA LYS A 73 -3.66 11.00 12.82
C LYS A 73 -2.80 11.03 14.08
N MET A 74 -2.51 9.88 14.69
CA MET A 74 -1.66 9.81 15.88
C MET A 74 -0.18 9.99 15.54
N TYR A 75 0.22 9.68 14.31
CA TYR A 75 1.58 9.85 13.84
C TYR A 75 1.83 11.30 13.42
N GLN A 76 2.63 12.01 14.22
CA GLN A 76 3.09 13.36 13.86
C GLN A 76 4.18 13.28 12.79
N ALA A 77 5.13 12.36 12.95
CA ALA A 77 6.15 12.02 11.97
C ALA A 77 6.45 10.51 12.08
N ALA A 78 6.89 9.90 11.00
CA ALA A 78 7.34 8.51 11.05
C ALA A 78 8.37 8.23 9.95
N PHE A 79 9.37 7.42 10.29
CA PHE A 79 10.26 6.80 9.32
C PHE A 79 10.53 5.36 9.71
N PHE A 80 10.95 4.56 8.75
CA PHE A 80 11.22 3.15 8.97
C PHE A 80 12.27 2.62 8.01
N TYR A 81 12.79 1.44 8.35
CA TYR A 81 13.71 0.68 7.53
C TYR A 81 13.08 -0.64 7.10
N PHE A 82 13.25 -0.97 5.82
CA PHE A 82 12.99 -2.29 5.27
C PHE A 82 14.30 -3.01 4.96
N VAL A 83 14.43 -4.23 5.48
CA VAL A 83 15.50 -5.17 5.13
C VAL A 83 14.84 -6.46 4.63
N PRO A 84 14.70 -6.63 3.30
CA PRO A 84 14.07 -7.82 2.73
C PRO A 84 14.88 -9.10 2.94
N ASN A 85 14.19 -10.20 3.24
CA ASN A 85 14.69 -11.57 3.13
C ASN A 85 14.01 -12.23 1.92
N TYR A 86 14.76 -12.36 0.83
CA TYR A 86 14.26 -12.88 -0.45
C TYR A 86 13.93 -14.37 -0.42
N ALA A 87 14.55 -15.14 0.48
CA ALA A 87 14.36 -16.59 0.55
C ALA A 87 13.09 -16.97 1.32
N GLU A 88 12.72 -16.15 2.30
CA GLU A 88 11.56 -16.38 3.17
C GLU A 88 10.35 -15.53 2.81
N ASP A 89 10.47 -14.65 1.81
CA ASP A 89 9.44 -13.69 1.45
C ASP A 89 8.98 -12.85 2.64
N THR A 90 9.94 -12.35 3.39
CA THR A 90 9.71 -11.47 4.55
C THR A 90 10.50 -10.17 4.43
N ILE A 91 10.09 -9.16 5.19
CA ILE A 91 10.83 -7.91 5.33
C ILE A 91 10.98 -7.63 6.82
N GLN A 92 12.22 -7.56 7.30
CA GLN A 92 12.47 -7.04 8.63
C GLN A 92 12.19 -5.54 8.64
N LEU A 93 11.32 -5.14 9.56
CA LEU A 93 10.81 -3.80 9.70
C LEU A 93 11.32 -3.21 11.02
N ARG A 94 11.83 -1.98 10.94
CA ARG A 94 12.15 -1.14 12.11
C ARG A 94 11.50 0.21 11.92
N GLN A 95 10.54 0.55 12.77
CA GLN A 95 9.73 1.76 12.70
C GLN A 95 10.07 2.70 13.85
N TYR A 96 10.17 3.98 13.52
CA TYR A 96 10.38 5.08 14.43
C TYR A 96 9.23 6.05 14.24
N LEU A 97 8.37 6.12 15.25
CA LEU A 97 7.11 6.83 15.22
C LEU A 97 7.18 7.98 16.21
N THR A 98 6.87 9.19 15.77
CA THR A 98 6.66 10.32 16.67
C THR A 98 5.17 10.41 16.98
N MET A 99 4.82 10.16 18.24
CA MET A 99 3.44 10.20 18.74
C MET A 99 3.39 11.01 20.05
N GLY A 100 2.54 12.02 20.11
CA GLY A 100 2.39 12.86 21.30
C GLY A 100 3.71 13.50 21.77
N ASN A 101 4.53 13.96 20.82
CA ASN A 101 5.87 14.52 21.02
C ASN A 101 6.86 13.56 21.70
N LYS A 102 6.69 12.25 21.49
CA LYS A 102 7.61 11.22 21.97
C LYS A 102 7.98 10.29 20.84
N CYS A 103 9.21 9.78 20.87
CA CYS A 103 9.59 8.69 19.99
C CYS A 103 9.08 7.35 20.54
N VAL A 104 8.50 6.55 19.66
CA VAL A 104 8.09 5.17 19.87
C VAL A 104 8.82 4.33 18.83
N TYR A 105 9.53 3.30 19.28
CA TYR A 105 10.21 2.36 18.41
C TYR A 105 9.48 1.03 18.38
N GLU A 106 9.27 0.51 17.18
CA GLU A 106 8.69 -0.82 16.96
C GLU A 106 9.54 -1.58 15.94
N ALA A 107 9.74 -2.87 16.20
CA ALA A 107 10.36 -3.77 15.24
C ALA A 107 9.43 -4.96 14.98
N GLY A 108 9.51 -5.51 13.78
CA GLY A 108 8.69 -6.65 13.41
C GLY A 108 9.12 -7.27 12.10
N ILE A 109 8.34 -8.26 11.67
CA ILE A 109 8.51 -8.93 10.39
C ILE A 109 7.23 -8.72 9.60
N LEU A 110 7.38 -8.29 8.36
CA LEU A 110 6.30 -8.22 7.39
C LEU A 110 6.38 -9.45 6.50
N ASN A 111 5.22 -10.02 6.16
CA ASN A 111 5.14 -11.09 5.17
C ASN A 111 4.84 -10.51 3.79
N VAL A 112 5.50 -11.04 2.76
CA VAL A 112 5.34 -10.66 1.36
C VAL A 112 4.53 -11.74 0.66
N GLN A 113 3.42 -11.36 0.03
CA GLN A 113 2.67 -12.24 -0.87
C GLN A 113 2.92 -11.83 -2.31
N ARG A 114 3.95 -12.43 -2.91
CA ARG A 114 4.50 -12.03 -4.22
C ARG A 114 3.45 -11.95 -5.32
N GLU A 115 2.72 -13.03 -5.55
CA GLU A 115 1.72 -13.12 -6.62
C GLU A 115 0.58 -12.11 -6.47
N ARG A 116 0.26 -11.72 -5.22
CA ARG A 116 -0.81 -10.77 -4.92
C ARG A 116 -0.34 -9.32 -4.96
N GLY A 117 0.98 -9.10 -4.97
CA GLY A 117 1.55 -7.76 -4.89
C GLY A 117 1.32 -7.09 -3.54
N THR A 118 1.26 -7.87 -2.45
CA THR A 118 0.93 -7.36 -1.10
C THR A 118 2.03 -7.60 -0.08
N ILE A 119 2.06 -6.72 0.91
CA ILE A 119 2.82 -6.86 2.16
C ILE A 119 1.81 -6.86 3.31
N SER A 120 2.10 -7.59 4.37
CA SER A 120 1.21 -7.70 5.54
C SER A 120 1.96 -7.65 6.86
N LYS A 121 1.29 -7.11 7.89
CA LYS A 121 1.74 -7.10 9.30
C LYS A 121 0.67 -7.78 10.14
N TYR A 122 1.08 -8.65 11.05
CA TYR A 122 0.16 -9.18 12.07
C TYR A 122 0.24 -8.32 13.33
N GLU A 123 -0.87 -7.74 13.74
CA GLU A 123 -0.95 -6.81 14.86
C GLU A 123 -2.30 -6.95 15.56
N ASN A 124 -2.31 -6.93 16.90
CA ASN A 124 -3.52 -7.06 17.72
C ASN A 124 -4.44 -8.25 17.35
N GLY A 125 -3.85 -9.38 16.95
CA GLY A 125 -4.60 -10.58 16.58
C GLY A 125 -5.19 -10.57 15.16
N ARG A 126 -4.84 -9.57 14.35
CA ARG A 126 -5.35 -9.38 12.98
C ARG A 126 -4.20 -9.20 11.99
N GLU A 127 -4.37 -9.76 10.79
CA GLU A 127 -3.48 -9.47 9.67
C GLU A 127 -3.96 -8.21 8.94
N HIS A 128 -3.06 -7.22 8.84
CA HIS A 128 -3.25 -5.99 8.09
C HIS A 128 -2.51 -6.10 6.77
N VAL A 129 -3.24 -6.02 5.66
CA VAL A 129 -2.71 -6.23 4.30
C VAL A 129 -2.68 -4.91 3.54
N ALA A 130 -1.58 -4.66 2.85
CA ALA A 130 -1.37 -3.49 2.01
C ALA A 130 -0.88 -3.91 0.62
N TYR A 131 -1.46 -3.35 -0.43
CA TYR A 131 -1.00 -3.54 -1.80
C TYR A 131 0.15 -2.57 -2.10
N VAL A 132 1.24 -3.08 -2.64
CA VAL A 132 2.44 -2.30 -2.95
C VAL A 132 2.30 -1.66 -4.32
N TRP A 133 2.23 -0.33 -4.36
CA TRP A 133 2.20 0.44 -5.60
C TRP A 133 3.48 1.24 -5.77
N LEU A 134 4.31 0.80 -6.69
CA LEU A 134 5.50 1.54 -7.10
C LEU A 134 5.08 2.73 -7.96
N THR A 135 5.62 3.91 -7.64
CA THR A 135 5.45 5.11 -8.47
C THR A 135 6.45 5.13 -9.61
N LYS A 136 6.31 6.11 -10.50
CA LYS A 136 7.28 6.35 -11.57
C LYS A 136 8.66 6.74 -11.02
N ASP A 137 8.70 7.55 -9.97
CA ASP A 137 9.95 7.93 -9.32
C ASP A 137 10.41 6.81 -8.35
N PRO A 138 11.59 6.19 -8.54
CA PRO A 138 12.08 5.13 -7.67
C PRO A 138 12.17 5.51 -6.19
N ARG A 139 12.25 6.81 -5.90
CA ARG A 139 12.38 7.40 -4.57
C ARG A 139 11.07 7.52 -3.80
N THR A 140 9.96 7.07 -4.39
CA THR A 140 8.66 7.04 -3.73
C THR A 140 7.92 5.73 -3.99
N PHE A 141 6.95 5.43 -3.13
CA PHE A 141 5.98 4.35 -3.32
C PHE A 141 4.70 4.64 -2.51
N MET A 142 3.66 3.86 -2.75
CA MET A 142 2.40 3.93 -2.00
C MET A 142 1.99 2.56 -1.50
N PHE A 143 1.25 2.55 -0.39
CA PHE A 143 0.43 1.42 -0.02
C PHE A 143 -1.03 1.74 -0.27
N ALA A 144 -1.73 0.80 -0.91
CA ALA A 144 -3.17 0.83 -1.05
C ALA A 144 -3.83 -0.17 -0.12
N TYR A 145 -4.82 0.31 0.62
CA TYR A 145 -5.61 -0.47 1.57
C TYR A 145 -7.02 -0.61 1.02
N PHE A 146 -7.53 -1.84 1.03
CA PHE A 146 -8.89 -2.15 0.56
C PHE A 146 -9.21 -1.49 -0.81
N PRO A 147 -8.36 -1.63 -1.85
CA PRO A 147 -8.49 -0.86 -3.11
C PRO A 147 -9.77 -1.14 -3.91
N GLU A 148 -10.47 -2.22 -3.58
CA GLU A 148 -11.74 -2.65 -4.19
C GLU A 148 -12.97 -2.33 -3.31
N ASP A 149 -12.76 -1.89 -2.06
CA ASP A 149 -13.83 -1.53 -1.13
C ASP A 149 -13.88 0.00 -0.97
N GLU A 150 -14.79 0.63 -1.72
CA GLU A 150 -14.93 2.08 -1.73
C GLU A 150 -15.21 2.70 -0.34
N GLN A 151 -15.77 1.93 0.59
CA GLN A 151 -16.10 2.43 1.94
C GLN A 151 -14.87 2.42 2.86
N ASN A 152 -13.91 1.54 2.60
CA ASN A 152 -12.72 1.36 3.45
C ASN A 152 -11.41 1.75 2.74
N VAL A 153 -11.45 2.10 1.45
CA VAL A 153 -10.28 2.41 0.64
C VAL A 153 -9.39 3.47 1.29
N GLY A 154 -8.10 3.28 1.14
CA GLY A 154 -7.10 4.22 1.62
C GLY A 154 -5.79 4.12 0.88
N LEU A 155 -5.04 5.21 0.88
CA LEU A 155 -3.68 5.28 0.36
C LEU A 155 -2.77 5.92 1.39
N SER A 156 -1.58 5.36 1.58
CA SER A 156 -0.45 6.03 2.21
C SER A 156 0.70 6.18 1.23
N PHE A 157 1.49 7.23 1.44
CA PHE A 157 2.54 7.67 0.55
C PHE A 157 3.86 7.83 1.29
N TYR A 158 4.92 7.31 0.69
CA TYR A 158 6.23 7.21 1.28
C TYR A 158 7.31 7.69 0.32
N ALA A 159 8.35 8.29 0.87
CA ALA A 159 9.50 8.79 0.13
C ALA A 159 10.82 8.48 0.86
N ASP A 160 11.93 8.42 0.13
CA ASP A 160 13.27 8.18 0.70
C ASP A 160 13.85 9.41 1.42
N MET A 161 13.23 10.57 1.23
CA MET A 161 13.50 11.84 1.92
C MET A 161 12.18 12.39 2.47
N PRO A 162 12.24 13.19 3.55
CA PRO A 162 11.04 13.82 4.08
C PRO A 162 10.50 14.93 3.17
N GLU A 163 11.36 15.59 2.38
CA GLU A 163 10.93 16.53 1.35
C GLU A 163 10.57 15.84 0.04
N VAL A 164 9.41 16.22 -0.51
CA VAL A 164 8.83 15.62 -1.72
C VAL A 164 8.69 16.68 -2.81
N THR A 165 9.04 16.34 -4.05
CA THR A 165 8.98 17.27 -5.20
C THR A 165 7.53 17.48 -5.69
N PRO A 166 7.25 18.56 -6.43
CA PRO A 166 5.93 18.78 -7.02
C PRO A 166 5.45 17.63 -7.92
N GLU A 167 6.36 16.98 -8.65
CA GLU A 167 6.05 15.85 -9.54
C GLU A 167 5.61 14.62 -8.74
N GLN A 168 6.34 14.31 -7.67
CA GLN A 168 6.00 13.23 -6.75
C GLN A 168 4.64 13.48 -6.07
N TRP A 169 4.37 14.72 -5.64
CA TRP A 169 3.06 15.13 -5.12
C TRP A 169 1.95 15.01 -6.17
N SER A 170 2.24 15.36 -7.43
CA SER A 170 1.27 15.25 -8.52
C SER A 170 0.83 13.80 -8.72
N GLU A 171 1.79 12.86 -8.70
CA GLU A 171 1.48 11.43 -8.84
C GLU A 171 0.63 10.91 -7.68
N PHE A 172 0.93 11.31 -6.44
CA PHE A 172 0.07 10.97 -5.29
C PHE A 172 -1.33 11.55 -5.41
N HIS A 173 -1.46 12.81 -5.80
CA HIS A 173 -2.77 13.43 -6.01
C HIS A 173 -3.59 12.78 -7.13
N GLU A 174 -2.93 12.30 -8.18
CA GLU A 174 -3.60 11.49 -9.21
C GLU A 174 -4.09 10.16 -8.65
N ALA A 175 -3.29 9.49 -7.80
CA ALA A 175 -3.68 8.25 -7.13
C ALA A 175 -4.89 8.45 -6.23
N ILE A 176 -4.90 9.51 -5.40
CA ILE A 176 -6.03 9.93 -4.57
C ILE A 176 -7.31 10.05 -5.40
N LYS A 177 -7.27 10.83 -6.49
CA LYS A 177 -8.41 11.01 -7.38
C LYS A 177 -8.86 9.68 -8.01
N CYS A 178 -7.91 8.86 -8.43
CA CYS A 178 -8.19 7.55 -9.00
C CYS A 178 -8.85 6.59 -8.00
N MET A 179 -8.55 6.73 -6.71
CA MET A 179 -9.19 6.00 -5.61
C MET A 179 -10.54 6.58 -5.19
N GLY A 180 -11.00 7.64 -5.85
CA GLY A 180 -12.23 8.34 -5.48
C GLY A 180 -12.11 9.06 -4.14
N LEU A 181 -10.90 9.23 -3.60
CA LEU A 181 -10.60 9.95 -2.37
C LEU A 181 -10.50 11.46 -2.67
N ASP A 182 -10.83 12.30 -1.68
CA ASP A 182 -10.68 13.75 -1.80
C ASP A 182 -9.33 14.24 -1.26
N LYS A 183 -8.75 15.27 -1.88
CA LYS A 183 -7.48 15.86 -1.43
C LYS A 183 -7.57 16.51 -0.05
N SER A 184 -8.74 17.03 0.32
CA SER A 184 -9.00 17.60 1.65
C SER A 184 -9.01 16.55 2.76
N GLU A 185 -9.10 15.26 2.42
CA GLU A 185 -9.00 14.15 3.37
C GLU A 185 -7.55 13.73 3.67
N ILE A 186 -6.57 14.35 3.00
CA ILE A 186 -5.16 14.00 3.19
C ILE A 186 -4.68 14.46 4.57
N ILE A 187 -4.12 13.51 5.30
CA ILE A 187 -3.39 13.68 6.55
C ILE A 187 -1.90 13.73 6.19
N TYR A 188 -1.22 14.78 6.61
CA TYR A 188 0.20 15.00 6.33
C TYR A 188 1.04 14.71 7.57
N ALA A 189 2.18 14.06 7.38
CA ALA A 189 3.22 14.03 8.38
C ALA A 189 3.89 15.40 8.47
N ASP A 190 4.38 15.73 9.67
CA ASP A 190 5.09 16.94 10.00
C ASP A 190 6.51 16.54 10.46
N VAL A 191 7.44 16.44 9.51
CA VAL A 191 8.82 16.00 9.77
C VAL A 191 9.51 16.89 10.80
N GLU A 192 9.15 18.18 10.89
CA GLU A 192 9.73 19.11 11.87
C GLU A 192 9.41 18.70 13.30
N LYS A 193 8.37 17.89 13.51
CA LYS A 193 8.02 17.34 14.82
C LYS A 193 8.79 16.08 15.18
N ASP A 194 9.61 15.51 14.30
CA ASP A 194 10.34 14.27 14.58
C ASP A 194 11.08 14.32 15.93
N GLN A 195 10.87 13.29 16.74
CA GLN A 195 11.56 13.09 18.02
C GLN A 195 12.48 11.86 18.02
N CYS A 196 12.60 11.17 16.88
CA CYS A 196 13.24 9.86 16.81
C CYS A 196 14.69 9.87 16.32
N GLY A 197 15.18 10.98 15.76
CA GLY A 197 16.55 11.06 15.22
C GLY A 197 17.66 10.73 16.22
N LEU A 198 17.48 11.00 17.53
CA LEU A 198 18.49 10.61 18.55
C LEU A 198 18.50 9.10 18.79
N LEU A 199 17.32 8.48 18.92
CA LEU A 199 17.20 7.04 19.14
C LEU A 199 17.68 6.24 17.94
N GLU A 200 17.40 6.72 16.71
CA GLU A 200 17.93 6.13 15.48
C GLU A 200 19.46 6.09 15.49
N LYS A 201 20.11 7.22 15.81
CA LYS A 201 21.59 7.31 15.86
C LYS A 201 22.17 6.33 16.86
N GLN A 202 21.59 6.25 18.06
CA GLN A 202 22.02 5.29 19.07
C GLN A 202 21.94 3.85 18.54
N HIS A 203 20.80 3.47 17.95
CA HIS A 203 20.65 2.13 17.37
C HIS A 203 21.58 1.87 16.17
N GLU A 204 22.01 2.90 15.44
CA GLU A 204 23.01 2.76 14.37
C GLU A 204 24.40 2.51 14.92
N GLU A 205 24.78 3.19 16.00
CA GLU A 205 26.07 3.00 16.69
C GLU A 205 26.15 1.59 17.29
N GLU A 206 25.14 1.17 18.06
CA GLU A 206 25.08 -0.17 18.67
C GLU A 206 25.19 -1.30 17.63
N ARG A 207 24.59 -1.12 16.44
CA ARG A 207 24.71 -2.11 15.35
C ARG A 207 26.12 -2.19 14.77
N LYS A 208 26.78 -1.04 14.58
CA LYS A 208 28.15 -1.01 14.05
C LYS A 208 29.12 -1.68 15.03
N GLU A 209 28.99 -1.38 16.32
CA GLU A 209 29.79 -2.03 17.37
C GLU A 209 29.57 -3.54 17.36
N THR A 210 28.32 -4.00 17.31
CA THR A 210 27.99 -5.44 17.23
C THR A 210 28.58 -6.10 15.98
N GLU A 211 28.53 -5.42 14.82
CA GLU A 211 29.10 -5.94 13.57
C GLU A 211 30.63 -6.02 13.60
N GLU A 212 31.30 -5.06 14.26
CA GLU A 212 32.75 -5.05 14.45
C GLU A 212 33.19 -6.18 15.39
N GLU A 213 32.51 -6.37 16.53
CA GLU A 213 32.76 -7.49 17.46
C GLU A 213 32.62 -8.85 16.77
N LEU A 214 31.54 -9.04 16.00
CA LEU A 214 31.32 -10.28 15.24
C LEU A 214 32.37 -10.54 14.16
N GLN A 215 32.97 -9.48 13.60
CA GLN A 215 34.05 -9.59 12.63
C GLN A 215 35.37 -9.96 13.30
N GLU A 216 35.66 -9.37 14.46
CA GLU A 216 36.86 -9.68 15.25
C GLU A 216 36.83 -11.14 15.74
N ASP A 217 35.69 -11.61 16.26
CA ASP A 217 35.51 -13.00 16.68
C ASP A 217 35.73 -14.00 15.52
N ARG A 218 35.26 -13.68 14.32
CA ARG A 218 35.49 -14.51 13.12
C ARG A 218 36.94 -14.46 12.62
N ALA A 219 37.68 -13.41 12.93
CA ALA A 219 39.09 -13.31 12.55
C ALA A 219 40.02 -14.04 13.53
N LEU A 220 39.56 -14.29 14.76
CA LEU A 220 40.30 -14.97 15.82
C LEU A 220 40.01 -16.48 15.93
N GLY A 221 38.93 -16.97 15.30
CA GLY A 221 38.55 -18.39 15.23
C GLY A 221 38.97 -19.08 13.94
#